data_AF-A0AAD5UB71-F1
#
_entry.id   AF-A0AAD5UB71-F1
#
_cell.length_a   1.000
_cell.length_b   1.000
_cell.length_c   1.000
_cell.angle_alpha   90.00
_cell.angle_beta   90.00
_cell.angle_gamma   90.00
#
_symmetry.space_group_name_H-M   'P 1'
#
loop_
_entity.id
_entity.type
_entity.pdbx_description
1 polymer ?
#
loop_
_entity_poly.entity_id
_entity_poly.type
_entity_poly.pdbx_seq_one_letter_code
_entity_poly.pdbx_strand_id
1 'polypeptide(L)'
;MHPPSPISHGEQFVKSIYDALVSSPQWKDTLFILTFDEAGGFGDHVPPPVNVPAGDSYAYQEKVFATGEIATFDFTRLGVRVPTFLISPWVDAGVVEHDGKNNGGVYTHTSIIKFLKNLWNLDADLTPRTAWSATFEHLIRDSPRGPSTTTSASPVQTTAGGKIEQSSAGVLQTSTVHMSGPPTSVPSPQTGTTGQSYNGNKNAPNYNAPQGQYTDSPKNVLNSASTFSFGGLLLLILAI
;
A
#
# COMPACT_ATOMS: atom_id res chain seq x y z
N MET A 1 8.18 10.13 9.68
CA MET A 1 7.22 9.97 10.80
C MET A 1 7.65 8.71 11.53
N HIS A 2 8.56 8.83 12.50
CA HIS A 2 9.12 7.66 13.17
C HIS A 2 9.60 8.05 14.56
N PRO A 3 9.31 7.25 15.60
CA PRO A 3 9.82 7.51 16.94
C PRO A 3 11.36 7.62 16.96
N PRO A 4 11.94 8.54 17.75
CA PRO A 4 11.28 9.40 18.75
C PRO A 4 10.80 10.76 18.18
N SER A 5 10.78 10.95 16.86
CA SER A 5 10.47 12.25 16.27
C SER A 5 8.98 12.61 16.36
N PRO A 6 8.61 13.89 16.59
CA PRO A 6 7.23 14.33 16.58
C PRO A 6 6.52 14.04 15.26
N ILE A 7 5.28 13.56 15.33
CA ILE A 7 4.45 13.27 14.15
C ILE A 7 4.18 14.54 13.33
N SER A 8 3.97 15.68 14.01
CA SER A 8 3.70 16.98 13.39
C SER A 8 4.77 17.42 12.39
N HIS A 9 6.05 17.12 12.64
CA HIS A 9 7.13 17.42 11.67
C HIS A 9 6.99 16.59 10.40
N GLY A 10 6.57 15.32 10.54
CA GLY A 10 6.30 14.46 9.41
C GLY A 10 5.10 14.92 8.59
N GLU A 11 4.03 15.36 9.26
CA GLU A 11 2.84 15.93 8.60
C GLU A 11 3.17 17.23 7.87
N GLN A 12 3.98 18.11 8.48
CA GLN A 12 4.47 19.34 7.85
C GLN A 12 5.32 19.04 6.61
N PHE A 13 6.16 18.01 6.66
CA PHE A 13 6.97 17.58 5.52
C PHE A 13 6.10 17.02 4.39
N VAL A 14 5.12 16.17 4.68
CA VAL A 14 4.18 15.68 3.66
C VAL A 14 3.40 16.85 3.05
N LYS A 15 2.96 17.81 3.86
CA LYS A 15 2.26 19.00 3.38
C LYS A 15 3.14 19.85 2.46
N SER A 16 4.41 20.06 2.79
CA SER A 16 5.28 20.89 1.95
C SER A 16 5.48 20.25 0.56
N ILE A 17 5.55 18.92 0.49
CA ILE A 17 5.59 18.18 -0.78
C ILE A 17 4.25 18.32 -1.52
N TYR A 18 3.13 18.13 -0.84
CA TYR A 18 1.80 18.32 -1.44
C TYR A 18 1.64 19.73 -2.01
N ASP A 19 1.94 20.77 -1.25
CA ASP A 19 1.84 22.17 -1.67
C ASP A 19 2.73 22.45 -2.89
N ALA A 20 3.95 21.90 -2.91
CA ALA A 20 4.86 22.02 -4.05
C ALA A 20 4.32 21.30 -5.29
N LEU A 21 3.71 20.13 -5.14
CA LEU A 21 3.11 19.39 -6.24
C LEU A 21 1.91 20.12 -6.82
N VAL A 22 0.94 20.55 -6.00
CA VAL A 22 -0.30 21.18 -6.50
C VAL A 22 -0.07 22.58 -7.09
N SER A 23 1.01 23.26 -6.69
CA SER A 23 1.43 24.53 -7.29
C SER A 23 2.31 24.36 -8.55
N SER A 24 2.77 23.14 -8.82
CA SER A 24 3.61 22.84 -9.97
C SER A 24 2.78 22.82 -11.26
N PRO A 25 3.34 23.30 -12.39
CA PRO A 25 2.70 23.11 -13.71
C PRO A 25 2.54 21.63 -14.10
N GLN A 26 3.27 20.72 -13.45
CA GLN A 26 3.21 19.27 -13.68
C GLN A 26 2.04 18.59 -12.95
N TRP A 27 1.35 19.28 -12.03
CA TRP A 27 0.26 18.69 -11.24
C TRP A 27 -0.81 18.01 -12.08
N LYS A 28 -1.12 18.59 -13.24
CA LYS A 28 -2.12 18.07 -14.18
C LYS A 28 -1.80 16.66 -14.70
N ASP A 29 -0.54 16.23 -14.66
CA ASP A 29 -0.07 14.93 -15.12
C ASP A 29 0.62 14.16 -13.98
N THR A 30 0.26 14.41 -12.71
CA THR A 30 0.93 13.80 -11.56
C THR A 30 0.01 12.88 -10.77
N LEU A 31 0.52 11.69 -10.42
CA LEU A 31 0.00 10.84 -9.35
C LEU A 31 0.99 10.82 -8.19
N PHE A 32 0.55 11.33 -7.05
CA PHE A 32 1.30 11.25 -5.80
C PHE A 32 0.77 10.08 -4.96
N ILE A 33 1.62 9.09 -4.72
CA ILE A 33 1.35 7.94 -3.87
C ILE A 33 2.09 8.14 -2.55
N LEU A 34 1.32 8.24 -1.47
CA LEU A 34 1.83 8.35 -0.11
C LEU A 34 1.56 7.04 0.63
N THR A 35 2.62 6.36 1.08
CA THR A 35 2.50 5.09 1.82
C THR A 35 3.53 5.02 2.95
N PHE A 36 3.43 3.98 3.77
CA PHE A 36 4.30 3.74 4.91
C PHE A 36 4.98 2.38 4.75
N ASP A 37 6.24 2.28 5.19
CA ASP A 37 6.99 1.01 5.12
C ASP A 37 6.51 0.01 6.19
N GLU A 38 6.08 0.50 7.35
CA GLU A 38 5.62 -0.32 8.48
C GLU A 38 4.48 0.33 9.30
N ALA A 39 3.88 -0.43 10.22
CA ALA A 39 2.68 -0.03 10.96
C ALA A 39 2.97 0.77 12.25
N GLY A 40 4.24 0.88 12.67
CA GLY A 40 4.65 1.63 13.85
C GLY A 40 4.49 0.90 15.17
N GLY A 41 4.22 -0.42 15.14
CA GLY A 41 4.17 -1.29 16.32
C GLY A 41 2.89 -1.23 17.18
N PHE A 42 1.93 -0.37 16.86
CA PHE A 42 0.61 -0.38 17.51
C PHE A 42 -0.25 -1.55 16.98
N GLY A 43 -1.17 -2.04 17.80
CA GLY A 43 -2.06 -3.13 17.41
C GLY A 43 -3.06 -2.71 16.32
N ASP A 44 -3.16 -3.50 15.25
CA ASP A 44 -4.27 -3.46 14.29
C ASP A 44 -5.25 -4.59 14.59
N HIS A 45 -6.55 -4.32 14.43
CA HIS A 45 -7.60 -5.31 14.66
C HIS A 45 -7.75 -6.32 13.53
N VAL A 46 -7.22 -6.03 12.33
CA VAL A 46 -7.25 -6.93 11.19
C VAL A 46 -6.01 -7.82 11.23
N PRO A 47 -6.18 -9.16 11.34
CA PRO A 47 -5.06 -10.08 11.28
C PRO A 47 -4.33 -9.99 9.93
N PRO A 48 -2.99 -10.01 9.91
CA PRO A 48 -2.23 -10.04 8.66
C PRO A 48 -2.61 -11.26 7.80
N PRO A 49 -2.82 -11.09 6.47
CA PRO A 49 -3.08 -12.20 5.57
C PRO A 49 -1.96 -13.25 5.57
N VAL A 50 -2.35 -14.52 5.53
CA VAL A 50 -1.47 -15.70 5.44
C VAL A 50 -1.71 -16.44 4.13
N ASN A 51 -0.85 -17.40 3.80
CA ASN A 51 -0.90 -18.18 2.55
C ASN A 51 -0.79 -17.33 1.28
N VAL A 52 0.00 -16.24 1.34
CA VAL A 52 0.32 -15.42 0.17
C VAL A 52 1.65 -15.88 -0.43
N PRO A 53 1.90 -15.70 -1.74
CA PRO A 53 3.18 -16.07 -2.33
C PRO A 53 4.35 -15.31 -1.71
N ALA A 54 5.45 -16.03 -1.45
CA ALA A 54 6.73 -15.42 -1.08
C ALA A 54 7.30 -14.58 -2.24
N GLY A 55 8.24 -13.68 -1.92
CA GLY A 55 8.94 -12.90 -2.95
C GLY A 55 9.94 -13.74 -3.75
N ASP A 56 10.50 -14.77 -3.13
CA ASP A 56 11.47 -15.68 -3.70
C ASP A 56 11.42 -17.03 -2.94
N SER A 57 12.41 -17.89 -3.17
CA SER A 57 12.53 -19.20 -2.51
C SER A 57 13.31 -19.16 -1.19
N TYR A 58 13.70 -17.99 -0.69
CA TYR A 58 14.47 -17.88 0.54
C TYR A 58 13.55 -17.84 1.77
N ALA A 59 14.01 -18.48 2.84
CA ALA A 59 13.38 -18.44 4.15
C ALA A 59 14.41 -18.00 5.19
N TYR A 60 13.96 -17.24 6.17
CA TYR A 60 14.77 -16.86 7.32
C TYR A 60 14.54 -17.85 8.47
N GLN A 61 15.61 -18.24 9.17
CA GLN A 61 15.52 -19.12 10.32
C GLN A 61 16.16 -18.42 11.52
N GLU A 62 15.43 -18.37 12.63
CA GLU A 62 15.90 -17.76 13.87
C GLU A 62 15.67 -18.69 15.04
N LYS A 63 16.66 -18.73 15.95
CA LYS A 63 16.50 -19.45 17.20
C LYS A 63 15.66 -18.61 18.16
N VAL A 64 14.48 -19.10 18.50
CA VAL A 64 13.59 -18.45 19.46
C VAL A 64 14.29 -18.40 20.82
N PHE A 65 14.52 -17.20 21.35
CA PHE A 65 15.24 -17.01 22.61
C PHE A 65 14.60 -17.78 23.78
N ALA A 66 13.27 -17.80 23.85
CA ALA A 66 12.52 -18.39 24.96
C ALA A 66 12.53 -19.93 24.97
N THR A 67 12.42 -20.58 23.80
CA THR A 67 12.27 -22.05 23.71
C THR A 67 13.51 -22.75 23.17
N GLY A 68 14.43 -22.01 22.53
CA GLY A 68 15.58 -22.56 21.84
C GLY A 68 15.26 -23.27 20.52
N GLU A 69 13.98 -23.31 20.12
CA GLU A 69 13.52 -23.89 18.86
C GLU A 69 13.89 -22.99 17.68
N ILE A 70 14.00 -23.58 16.49
CA ILE A 70 14.18 -22.82 15.26
C ILE A 70 12.82 -22.42 14.71
N ALA A 71 12.53 -21.13 14.71
CA ALA A 71 11.42 -20.56 13.97
C ALA A 71 11.83 -20.32 12.52
N THR A 72 10.97 -20.69 11.58
CA THR A 72 11.16 -20.39 10.16
C THR A 72 10.18 -19.31 9.74
N PHE A 73 10.68 -18.29 9.06
CA PHE A 73 9.92 -17.26 8.37
C PHE A 73 10.11 -17.43 6.87
N ASP A 74 9.13 -18.04 6.22
CA ASP A 74 9.11 -18.40 4.79
C ASP A 74 8.52 -17.31 3.90
N PHE A 75 8.21 -16.15 4.47
CA PHE A 75 7.60 -15.02 3.79
C PHE A 75 6.25 -15.35 3.13
N THR A 76 5.52 -16.40 3.52
CA THR A 76 4.18 -16.68 2.94
C THR A 76 3.04 -15.97 3.65
N ARG A 77 3.33 -14.84 4.31
CA ARG A 77 2.37 -13.98 5.01
C ARG A 77 2.70 -12.50 4.76
N LEU A 78 1.71 -11.63 4.94
CA LEU A 78 1.90 -10.19 4.93
C LEU A 78 2.21 -9.65 6.33
N GLY A 79 2.63 -8.38 6.36
CA GLY A 79 2.74 -7.60 7.59
C GLY A 79 1.40 -6.99 8.01
N VAL A 80 1.45 -6.21 9.09
CA VAL A 80 0.33 -5.38 9.53
C VAL A 80 0.02 -4.32 8.47
N ARG A 81 -1.22 -3.85 8.45
CA ARG A 81 -1.69 -2.86 7.49
C ARG A 81 -0.96 -1.54 7.63
N VAL A 82 -0.82 -0.88 6.50
CA VAL A 82 -0.36 0.50 6.42
C VAL A 82 -1.39 1.33 5.66
N PRO A 83 -1.58 2.61 6.00
CA PRO A 83 -2.38 3.50 5.18
C PRO A 83 -1.67 3.76 3.85
N THR A 84 -2.42 3.92 2.77
CA THR A 84 -1.90 4.36 1.47
C THR A 84 -2.87 5.35 0.85
N PHE A 85 -2.36 6.42 0.27
CA PHE A 85 -3.15 7.47 -0.34
C PHE A 85 -2.77 7.64 -1.79
N LEU A 86 -3.80 7.75 -2.64
CA LEU A 86 -3.65 8.19 -4.03
C LEU A 86 -4.14 9.63 -4.13
N ILE A 87 -3.26 10.52 -4.58
CA ILE A 87 -3.48 11.98 -4.59
C ILE A 87 -3.16 12.49 -6.00
N SER A 88 -4.20 12.89 -6.74
CA SER A 88 -4.09 13.30 -8.15
C SER A 88 -5.36 14.02 -8.63
N PRO A 89 -5.30 14.85 -9.70
CA PRO A 89 -6.49 15.24 -10.45
C PRO A 89 -7.22 14.04 -11.06
N TRP A 90 -6.52 12.93 -11.30
CA TRP A 90 -7.03 11.76 -12.00
C TRP A 90 -7.71 10.73 -11.10
N VAL A 91 -7.76 10.93 -9.79
CA VAL A 91 -8.48 10.04 -8.87
C VAL A 91 -9.71 10.74 -8.32
N ASP A 92 -10.76 9.99 -8.01
CA ASP A 92 -11.96 10.55 -7.38
C ASP A 92 -11.67 11.12 -5.98
N ALA A 93 -12.43 12.14 -5.57
CA ALA A 93 -12.26 12.75 -4.26
C ALA A 93 -13.03 11.96 -3.20
N GLY A 94 -12.38 11.64 -2.07
CA GLY A 94 -13.03 11.05 -0.91
C GLY A 94 -13.43 9.57 -1.08
N VAL A 95 -12.84 8.86 -2.05
CA VAL A 95 -13.07 7.43 -2.21
C VAL A 95 -12.21 6.65 -1.24
N VAL A 96 -12.82 5.68 -0.56
CA VAL A 96 -12.10 4.69 0.24
C VAL A 96 -12.23 3.35 -0.43
N GLU A 97 -11.10 2.75 -0.80
CA GLU A 97 -11.08 1.38 -1.30
C GLU A 97 -10.50 0.44 -0.25
N HIS A 98 -11.23 -0.65 0.01
CA HIS A 98 -10.89 -1.64 1.03
C HIS A 98 -10.03 -2.76 0.46
N ASP A 99 -10.50 -3.40 -0.62
CA ASP A 99 -9.87 -4.56 -1.23
C ASP A 99 -9.60 -4.33 -2.72
N GLY A 100 -8.60 -5.03 -3.23
CA GLY A 100 -8.28 -5.01 -4.65
C GLY A 100 -9.33 -5.79 -5.44
N LYS A 101 -9.74 -5.26 -6.60
CA LYS A 101 -10.75 -5.88 -7.47
C LYS A 101 -10.16 -6.85 -8.50
N ASN A 102 -8.86 -7.11 -8.44
CA ASN A 102 -8.11 -7.87 -9.43
C ASN A 102 -7.01 -8.71 -8.78
N ASN A 103 -6.49 -9.67 -9.54
CA ASN A 103 -5.38 -10.55 -9.15
C ASN A 103 -5.62 -11.21 -7.78
N GLY A 104 -4.67 -11.14 -6.86
CA GLY A 104 -4.75 -11.72 -5.51
C GLY A 104 -5.78 -11.06 -4.60
N GLY A 105 -6.50 -10.03 -5.05
CA GLY A 105 -7.59 -9.39 -4.32
C GLY A 105 -7.16 -8.52 -3.13
N VAL A 106 -5.86 -8.47 -2.83
CA VAL A 106 -5.30 -7.75 -1.68
C VAL A 106 -4.18 -6.83 -2.13
N TYR A 107 -4.19 -5.60 -1.61
CA TYR A 107 -3.11 -4.66 -1.82
C TYR A 107 -1.92 -4.92 -0.89
N THR A 108 -0.72 -4.90 -1.46
CA THR A 108 0.57 -5.02 -0.74
C THR A 108 1.53 -3.95 -1.23
N HIS A 109 2.68 -3.73 -0.58
CA HIS A 109 3.69 -2.81 -1.11
C HIS A 109 4.08 -3.10 -2.57
N THR A 110 4.01 -4.35 -2.99
CA THR A 110 4.30 -4.73 -4.39
C THR A 110 3.16 -4.41 -5.37
N SER A 111 1.99 -3.97 -4.90
CA SER A 111 0.93 -3.38 -5.73
C SER A 111 1.42 -2.12 -6.46
N ILE A 112 2.26 -1.31 -5.80
CA ILE A 112 2.87 -0.13 -6.44
C ILE A 112 3.80 -0.57 -7.57
N ILE A 113 4.64 -1.59 -7.32
CA ILE A 113 5.55 -2.14 -8.33
C ILE A 113 4.77 -2.70 -9.52
N LYS A 114 3.67 -3.42 -9.25
CA LYS A 114 2.82 -3.97 -10.30
C LYS A 114 2.13 -2.89 -11.13
N PHE A 115 1.62 -1.85 -10.47
CA PHE A 115 1.05 -0.68 -11.12
C PHE A 115 2.07 -0.04 -12.07
N LEU A 116 3.31 0.18 -11.63
CA LEU A 116 4.38 0.73 -12.49
C LEU A 116 4.71 -0.17 -13.67
N LYS A 117 4.78 -1.49 -13.43
CA LYS A 117 4.97 -2.49 -14.48
C LYS A 117 3.88 -2.38 -15.54
N ASN A 118 2.62 -2.21 -15.14
CA ASN A 118 1.51 -2.06 -16.06
C ASN A 118 1.52 -0.70 -16.77
N LEU A 119 1.74 0.38 -16.03
CA LEU A 119 1.79 1.76 -16.54
C LEU A 119 2.81 1.93 -17.67
N TRP A 120 3.99 1.33 -17.53
CA TRP A 120 5.05 1.39 -18.55
C TRP A 120 5.13 0.15 -19.44
N ASN A 121 4.12 -0.72 -19.38
CA ASN A 121 4.05 -1.93 -20.18
C ASN A 121 5.35 -2.77 -20.15
N LEU A 122 5.88 -2.99 -18.94
CA LEU A 122 7.05 -3.85 -18.75
C LEU A 122 6.64 -5.32 -18.84
N ASP A 123 7.51 -6.14 -19.42
CA ASP A 123 7.16 -7.49 -19.88
C ASP A 123 6.91 -8.50 -18.74
N ALA A 124 7.56 -8.34 -17.59
CA ALA A 124 7.57 -9.35 -16.54
C ALA A 124 7.33 -8.78 -15.14
N ASP A 125 6.63 -9.55 -14.31
CA ASP A 125 6.59 -9.33 -12.87
C ASP A 125 7.96 -9.64 -12.24
N LEU A 126 8.39 -8.81 -11.29
CA LEU A 126 9.70 -8.97 -10.65
C LEU A 126 9.76 -10.17 -9.71
N THR A 127 8.64 -10.50 -9.05
CA THR A 127 8.54 -11.58 -8.07
C THR A 127 7.16 -12.25 -8.12
N PRO A 128 6.99 -13.49 -7.63
CA PRO A 128 5.67 -14.10 -7.47
C PRO A 128 4.72 -13.24 -6.62
N ARG A 129 5.23 -12.52 -5.60
CA ARG A 129 4.44 -11.58 -4.81
C ARG A 129 3.93 -10.39 -5.63
N THR A 130 4.77 -9.84 -6.50
CA THR A 130 4.37 -8.77 -7.43
C THR A 130 3.29 -9.29 -8.38
N ALA A 131 3.49 -10.47 -8.97
CA ALA A 131 2.52 -11.10 -9.87
C ALA A 131 1.17 -11.38 -9.17
N TRP A 132 1.20 -11.73 -7.90
CA TRP A 132 -0.01 -11.99 -7.11
C TRP A 132 -0.74 -10.72 -6.67
N SER A 133 -0.03 -9.65 -6.32
CA SER A 133 -0.66 -8.47 -5.70
C SER A 133 -1.73 -7.83 -6.58
N ALA A 134 -2.77 -7.30 -5.93
CA ALA A 134 -3.75 -6.46 -6.62
C ALA A 134 -3.12 -5.14 -7.07
N THR A 135 -3.75 -4.47 -8.01
CA THR A 135 -3.32 -3.18 -8.56
C THR A 135 -4.51 -2.22 -8.66
N PHE A 136 -4.25 -0.93 -8.79
CA PHE A 136 -5.22 0.14 -8.53
C PHE A 136 -5.47 1.08 -9.72
N GLU A 137 -5.14 0.65 -10.95
CA GLU A 137 -5.38 1.40 -12.19
C GLU A 137 -6.85 1.79 -12.33
N HIS A 138 -7.78 0.93 -11.87
CA HIS A 138 -9.23 1.20 -11.93
C HIS A 138 -9.69 2.36 -11.05
N LEU A 139 -8.83 2.86 -10.14
CA LEU A 139 -9.10 4.08 -9.37
C LEU A 139 -8.64 5.35 -10.11
N ILE A 140 -7.90 5.20 -11.21
CA ILE A 140 -7.46 6.29 -12.06
C ILE A 140 -8.50 6.47 -13.16
N ARG A 141 -9.03 7.70 -13.26
CA ARG A 141 -10.05 8.11 -14.22
C ARG A 141 -9.43 8.30 -15.60
N ASP A 142 -10.26 8.21 -16.63
CA ASP A 142 -9.87 8.58 -18.01
C ASP A 142 -9.80 10.09 -18.23
N SER A 143 -10.31 10.89 -17.28
CA SER A 143 -10.29 12.35 -17.35
C SER A 143 -10.03 12.98 -15.98
N PRO A 144 -9.24 14.07 -15.91
CA PRO A 144 -8.98 14.74 -14.64
C PRO A 144 -10.26 15.37 -14.11
N ARG A 145 -10.36 15.47 -12.79
CA ARG A 145 -11.39 16.25 -12.10
C ARG A 145 -11.20 17.74 -12.37
N GLY A 146 -12.30 18.49 -12.30
CA GLY A 146 -12.24 19.95 -12.28
C GLY A 146 -11.51 20.48 -11.04
N PRO A 147 -11.20 21.79 -11.01
CA PRO A 147 -10.52 22.42 -9.89
C PRO A 147 -11.24 22.18 -8.56
N SER A 148 -10.46 21.85 -7.52
CA SER A 148 -10.99 21.74 -6.16
C SER A 148 -11.41 23.11 -5.64
N THR A 149 -12.59 23.20 -5.02
CA THR A 149 -13.04 24.38 -4.27
C THR A 149 -12.64 24.36 -2.80
N THR A 150 -11.95 23.30 -2.33
CA THR A 150 -11.57 23.12 -0.92
C THR A 150 -10.15 23.62 -0.67
N THR A 151 -10.01 24.56 0.26
CA THR A 151 -8.71 25.07 0.73
C THR A 151 -7.96 24.02 1.56
N SER A 152 -6.67 23.83 1.28
CA SER A 152 -5.80 22.91 2.05
C SER A 152 -5.66 23.36 3.51
N ALA A 153 -5.94 22.47 4.46
CA ALA A 153 -5.76 22.75 5.88
C ALA A 153 -4.28 22.66 6.30
N SER A 154 -3.89 23.47 7.28
CA SER A 154 -2.58 23.38 7.91
C SER A 154 -2.58 22.31 9.00
N PRO A 155 -1.49 21.52 9.16
CA PRO A 155 -1.38 20.52 10.20
C PRO A 155 -1.36 21.23 11.55
N VAL A 156 -1.94 20.60 12.57
CA VAL A 156 -1.98 21.15 13.93
C VAL A 156 -0.55 21.35 14.42
N GLN A 157 -0.20 22.58 14.78
CA GLN A 157 1.09 22.86 15.40
C GLN A 157 1.01 22.57 16.90
N THR A 158 1.82 21.64 17.38
CA THR A 158 2.03 21.47 18.81
C THR A 158 3.03 22.53 19.27
N THR A 159 2.54 23.64 19.82
CA THR A 159 3.42 24.62 20.47
C THR A 159 4.03 24.00 21.72
N ALA A 160 5.28 24.36 22.04
CA ALA A 160 5.96 23.98 23.28
C ALA A 160 5.22 24.59 24.50
N GLY A 161 4.10 23.98 24.89
CA GLY A 161 3.17 24.55 25.85
C GLY A 161 1.74 23.98 25.79
N GLY A 162 1.57 22.69 25.49
CA GLY A 162 0.40 21.89 25.88
C GLY A 162 -1.02 22.37 25.50
N LYS A 163 -1.19 23.38 24.64
CA LYS A 163 -2.50 23.81 24.15
C LYS A 163 -2.69 23.32 22.73
N ILE A 164 -3.62 22.39 22.56
CA ILE A 164 -4.07 21.92 21.26
C ILE A 164 -5.04 22.97 20.73
N GLU A 165 -4.60 23.81 19.78
CA GLU A 165 -5.54 24.60 18.99
C GLU A 165 -6.08 23.70 17.87
N GLN A 166 -7.36 23.34 17.98
CA GLN A 166 -8.06 22.50 17.03
C GLN A 166 -8.32 23.35 15.77
N SER A 167 -7.44 23.24 14.76
CA SER A 167 -7.72 23.78 13.44
C SER A 167 -8.89 22.99 12.84
N SER A 168 -9.89 23.68 12.30
CA SER A 168 -11.06 23.08 11.66
C SER A 168 -10.61 22.11 10.58
N ALA A 169 -11.11 20.87 10.64
CA ALA A 169 -10.79 19.80 9.70
C ALA A 169 -11.09 20.21 8.25
N GLY A 170 -10.07 20.64 7.52
CA GLY A 170 -10.13 20.67 6.06
C GLY A 170 -9.88 19.27 5.55
N VAL A 171 -10.84 18.76 4.76
CA VAL A 171 -10.73 17.47 4.09
C VAL A 171 -9.62 17.60 3.04
N LEU A 172 -8.46 16.97 3.28
CA LEU A 172 -7.53 16.70 2.19
C LEU A 172 -8.27 15.81 1.19
N GLN A 173 -8.27 16.21 -0.09
CA GLN A 173 -8.87 15.42 -1.16
C GLN A 173 -8.02 14.17 -1.40
N THR A 174 -8.24 13.17 -0.57
CA THR A 174 -7.50 11.91 -0.60
C THR A 174 -8.45 10.80 -0.98
N SER A 175 -8.01 9.94 -1.90
CA SER A 175 -8.52 8.58 -1.89
C SER A 175 -7.66 7.77 -0.94
N THR A 176 -8.28 7.13 0.05
CA THR A 176 -7.57 6.28 1.02
C THR A 176 -7.75 4.84 0.60
N VAL A 177 -6.64 4.18 0.29
CA VAL A 177 -6.59 2.73 0.08
C VAL A 177 -5.99 2.13 1.34
N HIS A 178 -6.75 1.25 2.01
CA HIS A 178 -6.19 0.49 3.13
C HIS A 178 -5.49 -0.74 2.59
N MET A 179 -4.20 -0.89 2.91
CA MET A 179 -3.44 -2.07 2.48
C MET A 179 -3.80 -3.24 3.41
N SER A 180 -4.74 -4.06 2.93
CA SER A 180 -5.29 -5.35 3.40
C SER A 180 -6.65 -5.37 4.12
N GLY A 181 -7.53 -6.24 3.62
CA GLY A 181 -8.87 -6.53 4.12
C GLY A 181 -9.12 -8.04 4.38
N PRO A 182 -10.31 -8.39 4.92
CA PRO A 182 -10.57 -9.66 5.59
C PRO A 182 -11.03 -10.79 4.65
N PRO A 183 -10.88 -12.08 5.03
CA PRO A 183 -11.58 -13.17 4.36
C PRO A 183 -13.07 -13.16 4.72
N THR A 184 -13.93 -13.34 3.71
CA THR A 184 -15.36 -13.58 3.87
C THR A 184 -15.61 -15.01 4.41
N SER A 185 -16.40 -15.08 5.48
CA SER A 185 -16.99 -16.27 6.14
C SER A 185 -16.03 -17.29 6.80
N VAL A 186 -16.09 -17.38 8.13
CA VAL A 186 -15.58 -18.52 8.93
C VAL A 186 -16.80 -19.26 9.51
N PRO A 187 -16.95 -20.59 9.33
CA PRO A 187 -17.98 -21.37 10.02
C PRO A 187 -17.66 -21.48 11.51
N SER A 188 -18.70 -21.52 12.36
CA SER A 188 -18.60 -21.61 13.82
C SER A 188 -17.68 -22.74 14.33
N PRO A 189 -17.02 -22.57 15.48
CA PRO A 189 -16.06 -23.54 16.01
C PRO A 189 -16.77 -24.80 16.52
N GLN A 190 -16.46 -25.96 15.92
CA GLN A 190 -16.70 -27.25 16.59
C GLN A 190 -15.52 -27.60 17.47
N THR A 191 -15.82 -27.83 18.74
CA THR A 191 -14.94 -28.39 19.77
C THR A 191 -14.35 -29.74 19.35
N GLY A 192 -13.03 -29.87 19.37
CA GLY A 192 -12.34 -31.14 19.09
C GLY A 192 -10.87 -31.15 19.56
N THR A 193 -10.55 -32.16 20.35
CA THR A 193 -9.34 -32.42 21.16
C THR A 193 -8.01 -32.63 20.42
N THR A 194 -6.93 -32.12 21.04
CA THR A 194 -5.52 -32.59 21.07
C THR A 194 -4.91 -33.38 19.91
N GLY A 195 -3.89 -32.74 19.31
CA GLY A 195 -2.64 -33.34 18.84
C GLY A 195 -2.71 -34.09 17.51
N GLN A 196 -2.04 -33.58 16.47
CA GLN A 196 -1.35 -34.35 15.42
C GLN A 196 -0.31 -33.48 14.69
N SER A 197 0.84 -34.11 14.38
CA SER A 197 2.03 -33.56 13.74
C SER A 197 1.75 -33.19 12.28
N TYR A 198 2.20 -32.01 11.83
CA TYR A 198 2.04 -31.58 10.44
C TYR A 198 3.15 -32.19 9.57
N ASN A 199 2.80 -33.22 8.81
CA ASN A 199 3.63 -33.82 7.77
C ASN A 199 3.45 -33.02 6.46
N GLY A 200 4.57 -32.60 5.86
CA GLY A 200 4.58 -31.79 4.65
C GLY A 200 3.99 -32.51 3.45
N ASN A 201 2.91 -31.95 2.87
CA ASN A 201 2.36 -32.41 1.61
C ASN A 201 2.78 -31.44 0.49
N LYS A 202 3.69 -31.90 -0.37
CA LYS A 202 4.12 -31.24 -1.60
C LYS A 202 3.02 -31.37 -2.65
N ASN A 203 2.01 -30.50 -2.61
CA ASN A 203 1.05 -30.34 -3.71
C ASN A 203 0.54 -28.89 -3.74
N ALA A 204 1.35 -27.97 -4.26
CA ALA A 204 0.84 -26.66 -4.66
C ALA A 204 0.12 -26.80 -6.01
N PRO A 205 -1.13 -26.31 -6.15
CA PRO A 205 -1.84 -26.37 -7.42
C PRO A 205 -1.15 -25.48 -8.46
N ASN A 206 -0.93 -26.06 -9.64
CA ASN A 206 -0.33 -25.40 -10.80
C ASN A 206 -1.31 -24.35 -11.36
N TYR A 207 -1.03 -23.06 -11.15
CA TYR A 207 -1.84 -21.96 -11.69
C TYR A 207 -1.28 -21.56 -13.06
N ASN A 208 -1.86 -22.11 -14.13
CA ASN A 208 -1.66 -21.61 -15.49
C ASN A 208 -2.45 -20.30 -15.65
N ALA A 209 -1.75 -19.17 -15.74
CA ALA A 209 -2.37 -17.88 -16.04
C ALA A 209 -2.88 -17.86 -17.50
N PRO A 210 -4.13 -17.43 -17.77
CA PRO A 210 -4.61 -17.25 -19.13
C PRO A 210 -3.91 -16.07 -19.83
N GLN A 211 -3.37 -16.31 -21.02
CA GLN A 211 -2.93 -15.25 -21.95
C GLN A 211 -4.15 -14.54 -22.53
N GLY A 212 -4.55 -13.42 -21.92
CA GLY A 212 -5.58 -12.52 -22.43
C GLY A 212 -4.96 -11.40 -23.26
N GLN A 213 -5.37 -11.29 -24.53
CA GLN A 213 -5.02 -10.20 -25.44
C GLN A 213 -5.68 -8.90 -24.95
N TYR A 214 -4.88 -7.90 -24.56
CA TYR A 214 -5.35 -6.53 -24.35
C TYR A 214 -4.88 -5.66 -25.51
N THR A 215 -5.84 -5.20 -26.32
CA THR A 215 -5.63 -4.31 -27.45
C THR A 215 -5.73 -2.83 -27.05
N ASP A 216 -4.88 -2.03 -27.69
CA ASP A 216 -4.76 -0.56 -27.73
C ASP A 216 -4.28 0.19 -26.48
N SER A 217 -2.95 0.36 -26.43
CA SER A 217 -2.21 1.27 -25.55
C SER A 217 -2.25 2.73 -26.05
N PRO A 218 -2.51 3.73 -25.19
CA PRO A 218 -2.13 5.10 -25.46
C PRO A 218 -0.61 5.25 -25.47
N LYS A 219 -0.13 6.13 -26.34
CA LYS A 219 1.27 6.29 -26.76
C LYS A 219 2.21 6.73 -25.63
N ASN A 220 3.39 6.09 -25.64
CA ASN A 220 4.60 6.45 -24.90
C ASN A 220 4.90 7.95 -24.84
N VAL A 221 5.02 8.48 -23.61
CA VAL A 221 5.91 9.59 -23.27
C VAL A 221 6.70 9.16 -22.04
N LEU A 222 8.00 8.94 -22.20
CA LEU A 222 8.90 8.61 -21.09
C LEU A 222 8.93 9.78 -20.11
N ASN A 223 8.29 9.66 -18.94
CA ASN A 223 8.40 10.65 -17.88
C ASN A 223 8.92 10.01 -16.58
N SER A 224 9.84 10.72 -15.94
CA SER A 224 10.64 10.30 -14.79
C SER A 224 9.82 9.94 -13.56
N ALA A 225 10.27 8.94 -12.80
CA ALA A 225 9.81 8.67 -11.43
C ALA A 225 10.85 9.13 -10.42
N SER A 226 10.40 9.82 -9.37
CA SER A 226 11.26 10.22 -8.24
C SER A 226 10.79 9.51 -6.97
N THR A 227 11.72 8.88 -6.26
CA THR A 227 11.45 8.20 -4.98
C THR A 227 12.26 8.88 -3.88
N PHE A 228 11.61 9.18 -2.76
CA PHE A 228 12.27 9.66 -1.55
C PHE A 228 11.83 8.78 -0.37
N SER A 229 12.79 8.32 0.42
CA SER A 229 12.56 7.55 1.65
C SER A 229 13.18 8.28 2.84
N PHE A 230 12.37 8.54 3.86
CA PHE A 230 12.80 9.17 5.11
C PHE A 230 12.01 8.60 6.28
N GLY A 231 12.67 7.79 7.13
CA GLY A 231 12.17 7.32 8.43
C GLY A 231 10.67 7.00 8.51
N GLY A 232 10.29 5.80 8.06
CA GLY A 232 8.92 5.28 8.16
C GLY A 232 7.99 5.60 6.98
N LEU A 233 8.44 6.46 6.06
CA LEU A 233 7.59 7.04 5.01
C LEU A 233 8.20 6.81 3.62
N LEU A 234 7.40 6.25 2.72
CA LEU A 234 7.75 6.05 1.32
C LEU A 234 6.87 6.96 0.45
N LEU A 235 7.52 7.83 -0.32
CA LEU A 235 6.86 8.72 -1.26
C LEU A 235 7.25 8.34 -2.68
N LEU A 236 6.24 8.18 -3.52
CA LEU A 236 6.42 7.99 -4.95
C LEU A 236 5.62 9.04 -5.72
N ILE A 237 6.34 9.82 -6.54
CA ILE A 237 5.76 10.82 -7.43
C ILE A 237 5.94 10.32 -8.85
N LEU A 238 4.81 10.15 -9.54
CA LEU A 238 4.76 9.66 -10.91
C LEU A 238 4.17 10.73 -11.82
N ALA A 239 4.84 10.95 -12.94
CA ALA A 239 4.21 11.60 -14.08
C ALA A 239 3.40 10.51 -14.81
N ILE A 240 2.07 10.68 -14.85
CA ILE A 240 1.11 9.75 -15.46
C ILE A 240 0.52 10.32 -16.74
#